data_AF-A0A524MIU3-F1
#
_entry.id   AF-A0A524MIU3-F1
#
_cell.length_a   1.000
_cell.length_b   1.000
_cell.length_c   1.000
_cell.angle_alpha   90.00
_cell.angle_beta   90.00
_cell.angle_gamma   90.00
#
_symmetry.space_group_name_H-M   'P 1'
#
loop_
_entity.id
_entity.type
_entity.pdbx_description
1 polymer ?
#
loop_
_entity_poly.entity_id
_entity_poly.type
_entity_poly.pdbx_seq_one_letter_code
_entity_poly.pdbx_strand_id
1 'polypeptide(L)'
;MNIRVFFKSIKFAFRAKKRVIPFMMVYAILFIVVSDGLATLDAIWYLLMALIVSSFYAIIISQNRRRDMSVFKCIGWSNNDVMLLVIGEVFLVTVASFLIMLQISFEIVGILAYFDWTATGIFATVRDFIVIEAGPLFTTFFIVLGMQIPGLLIAQRRAVSVPPMKALREE
;
A
#
# COMPACT_ATOMS: atom_id res chain seq x y z
N MET A 1 -23.08 -3.09 -10.72
CA MET A 1 -23.12 -2.03 -9.68
C MET A 1 -21.76 -1.78 -9.01
N ASN A 2 -20.84 -2.75 -8.96
CA ASN A 2 -19.56 -2.64 -8.23
C ASN A 2 -18.47 -1.73 -8.83
N ILE A 3 -18.33 -1.66 -10.16
CA ILE A 3 -17.22 -0.89 -10.79
C ILE A 3 -17.34 0.62 -10.51
N ARG A 4 -18.56 1.16 -10.44
CA ARG A 4 -18.77 2.58 -10.09
C ARG A 4 -18.35 2.89 -8.65
N VAL A 5 -18.48 1.93 -7.74
CA VAL A 5 -18.04 2.06 -6.33
C VAL A 5 -16.52 2.05 -6.25
N PHE A 6 -15.86 1.20 -7.05
CA PHE A 6 -14.40 1.18 -7.17
C PHE A 6 -13.83 2.53 -7.64
N PHE A 7 -14.36 3.10 -8.73
CA PHE A 7 -13.91 4.42 -9.22
C PHE A 7 -14.22 5.56 -8.25
N LYS A 8 -15.30 5.47 -7.47
CA LYS A 8 -15.55 6.40 -6.37
C LYS A 8 -14.49 6.25 -5.27
N SER A 9 -14.11 5.04 -4.91
CA SER A 9 -13.03 4.78 -3.96
C SER A 9 -11.73 5.46 -4.40
N ILE A 10 -11.37 5.33 -5.68
CA ILE A 10 -10.19 6.00 -6.26
C ILE A 10 -10.24 7.52 -6.03
N LYS A 11 -11.36 8.17 -6.38
CA LYS A 11 -11.53 9.61 -6.16
C LYS A 11 -11.44 10.00 -4.68
N PHE A 12 -12.00 9.19 -3.78
CA PHE A 12 -11.96 9.47 -2.34
C PHE A 12 -10.55 9.29 -1.75
N ALA A 13 -9.84 8.25 -2.15
CA ALA A 13 -8.45 8.00 -1.73
C ALA A 13 -7.55 9.19 -2.12
N PHE A 14 -7.59 9.63 -3.38
CA PHE A 14 -6.78 10.77 -3.83
C PHE A 14 -7.22 12.13 -3.26
N ARG A 15 -8.43 12.25 -2.71
CA ARG A 15 -8.89 13.48 -2.03
C ARG A 15 -8.23 13.65 -0.67
N ALA A 16 -7.84 12.56 -0.02
CA ALA A 16 -7.17 12.56 1.29
C ALA A 16 -5.64 12.69 1.17
N LYS A 17 -5.14 13.61 0.32
CA LYS A 17 -3.70 13.75 0.00
C LYS A 17 -2.78 13.79 1.23
N LYS A 18 -3.15 14.54 2.29
CA LYS A 18 -2.35 14.66 3.52
C LYS A 18 -2.12 13.34 4.25
N ARG A 19 -3.01 12.36 4.08
CA ARG A 19 -2.90 11.05 4.75
C ARG A 19 -2.29 10.00 3.84
N VAL A 20 -2.59 10.02 2.55
CA VAL A 20 -2.13 8.98 1.61
C VAL A 20 -0.63 9.07 1.32
N ILE A 21 -0.07 10.28 1.24
CA ILE A 21 1.37 10.49 0.94
C ILE A 21 2.32 9.80 1.93
N PRO A 22 2.19 9.97 3.27
CA PRO A 22 3.11 9.28 4.20
C PRO A 22 3.01 7.76 4.09
N PHE A 23 1.84 7.21 3.82
CA PHE A 23 1.70 5.77 3.62
C PHE A 23 2.32 5.31 2.31
N MET A 24 2.22 6.10 1.25
CA MET A 24 2.93 5.78 0.01
C MET A 24 4.44 5.71 0.23
N MET A 25 5.01 6.61 1.05
CA MET A 25 6.43 6.59 1.42
C MET A 25 6.81 5.36 2.24
N VAL A 26 5.99 4.99 3.24
CA VAL A 26 6.23 3.76 4.04
C VAL A 26 6.23 2.52 3.14
N TYR A 27 5.29 2.43 2.20
CA TYR A 27 5.25 1.32 1.25
C TYR A 27 6.42 1.31 0.28
N ALA A 28 6.88 2.48 -0.18
CA ALA A 28 8.07 2.58 -1.01
C ALA A 28 9.30 2.02 -0.29
N ILE A 29 9.51 2.39 0.98
CA ILE A 29 10.60 1.86 1.81
C ILE A 29 10.43 0.34 2.02
N LEU A 30 9.20 -0.11 2.27
CA LEU A 30 8.90 -1.53 2.44
C LEU A 30 9.26 -2.33 1.17
N PHE A 31 8.97 -1.81 -0.02
CA PHE A 31 9.35 -2.46 -1.28
C PHE A 31 10.87 -2.60 -1.42
N ILE A 32 11.64 -1.57 -1.05
CA ILE A 32 13.11 -1.63 -1.05
C ILE A 32 13.59 -2.75 -0.13
N VAL A 33 13.17 -2.71 1.14
CA VAL A 33 13.65 -3.64 2.17
C VAL A 33 13.26 -5.09 1.86
N VAL A 34 12.03 -5.32 1.42
CA VAL A 34 11.54 -6.68 1.13
C VAL A 34 12.17 -7.23 -0.15
N SER A 35 12.44 -6.38 -1.15
CA SER A 35 13.02 -6.85 -2.40
C SER A 35 14.48 -7.22 -2.27
N ASP A 36 15.24 -6.46 -1.48
CA ASP A 36 16.62 -6.79 -1.16
C ASP A 36 16.69 -8.07 -0.30
N GLY A 37 15.83 -8.15 0.73
CA GLY A 37 15.73 -9.31 1.59
C GLY A 37 15.31 -10.61 0.89
N LEU A 38 14.54 -10.53 -0.21
CA LEU A 38 14.11 -11.71 -0.97
C LEU A 38 15.28 -12.42 -1.68
N ALA A 39 16.37 -11.70 -1.96
CA ALA A 39 17.57 -12.27 -2.57
C ALA A 39 18.45 -13.04 -1.56
N THR A 40 18.15 -12.94 -0.26
CA THR A 40 18.93 -13.56 0.83
C THR A 40 18.26 -14.83 1.37
N LEU A 41 19.04 -15.71 2.02
CA LEU A 41 18.54 -16.93 2.66
C LEU A 41 17.59 -16.65 3.84
N ASP A 42 17.58 -15.42 4.37
CA ASP A 42 16.74 -14.98 5.49
C ASP A 42 15.39 -14.39 5.05
N ALA A 43 14.93 -14.71 3.83
CA ALA A 43 13.69 -14.20 3.24
C ALA A 43 12.45 -14.33 4.16
N ILE A 44 12.41 -15.33 5.04
CA ILE A 44 11.31 -15.54 6.01
C ILE A 44 11.13 -14.34 6.93
N TRP A 45 12.21 -13.72 7.43
CA TRP A 45 12.13 -12.56 8.33
C TRP A 45 11.58 -11.33 7.60
N TYR A 46 11.99 -11.12 6.36
CA TYR A 46 11.50 -10.02 5.53
C TYR A 46 10.04 -10.21 5.14
N LEU A 47 9.60 -11.44 4.88
CA LEU A 47 8.19 -11.76 4.67
C LEU A 47 7.34 -11.50 5.92
N LEU A 48 7.86 -11.85 7.09
CA LEU A 48 7.17 -11.62 8.37
C LEU A 48 7.03 -10.11 8.63
N MET A 49 8.09 -9.33 8.39
CA MET A 49 8.04 -7.87 8.45
C MET A 49 7.05 -7.28 7.44
N ALA A 50 7.02 -7.78 6.20
CA ALA A 50 6.05 -7.37 5.19
C ALA A 50 4.62 -7.64 5.63
N LEU A 51 4.36 -8.80 6.24
CA LEU A 51 3.04 -9.16 6.78
C LEU A 51 2.62 -8.23 7.92
N ILE A 52 3.53 -7.98 8.87
CA ILE A 52 3.26 -7.11 10.01
C ILE A 52 2.93 -5.70 9.52
N VAL A 53 3.85 -5.06 8.79
CA VAL A 53 3.69 -3.65 8.39
C VAL A 53 2.46 -3.48 7.50
N SER A 54 2.25 -4.39 6.54
CA SER A 54 1.12 -4.29 5.63
C SER A 54 -0.23 -4.53 6.34
N SER A 55 -0.27 -5.42 7.34
CA SER A 55 -1.46 -5.63 8.17
C SER A 55 -1.74 -4.45 9.09
N PHE A 56 -0.72 -3.88 9.73
CA PHE A 56 -0.86 -2.69 10.56
C PHE A 56 -1.40 -1.51 9.75
N TYR A 57 -0.91 -1.32 8.53
CA TYR A 57 -1.43 -0.30 7.64
C TYR A 57 -2.92 -0.48 7.32
N ALA A 58 -3.32 -1.68 6.90
CA ALA A 58 -4.71 -2.01 6.59
C ALA A 58 -5.62 -1.76 7.81
N ILE A 59 -5.12 -2.02 9.02
CA ILE A 59 -5.85 -1.74 10.26
C ILE A 59 -5.97 -0.23 10.50
N ILE A 60 -4.89 0.54 10.42
CA ILE A 60 -4.90 1.99 10.67
C ILE A 60 -5.84 2.72 9.71
N ILE A 61 -5.80 2.40 8.42
CA ILE A 61 -6.66 3.04 7.42
C ILE A 61 -8.14 2.72 7.67
N SER A 62 -8.43 1.48 8.07
CA SER A 62 -9.80 1.09 8.43
C SER A 62 -10.32 1.82 9.67
N GLN A 63 -9.46 2.08 10.67
CA GLN A 63 -9.83 2.80 11.89
C GLN A 63 -10.16 4.26 11.61
N ASN A 64 -9.32 4.93 10.84
CA ASN A 64 -9.50 6.34 10.48
C ASN A 64 -10.74 6.60 9.61
N ARG A 65 -11.34 5.55 9.04
CA ARG A 65 -12.52 5.61 8.18
C ARG A 65 -13.78 5.02 8.78
N ARG A 66 -13.78 4.69 10.08
CA ARG A 66 -14.97 4.15 10.77
C ARG A 66 -16.19 5.06 10.66
N ARG A 67 -15.99 6.39 10.70
CA ARG A 67 -17.07 7.39 10.55
C ARG A 67 -17.65 7.39 9.14
N ASP A 68 -16.81 7.45 8.12
CA ASP A 68 -17.26 7.47 6.73
C ASP A 68 -18.04 6.18 6.41
N MET A 69 -17.59 5.04 6.94
CA MET A 69 -18.27 3.76 6.84
C MET A 69 -19.64 3.74 7.53
N SER A 70 -19.77 4.33 8.73
CA SER A 70 -21.08 4.40 9.40
C SER A 70 -22.06 5.30 8.65
N VAL A 71 -21.59 6.43 8.11
CA VAL A 71 -22.39 7.33 7.27
C VAL A 71 -22.86 6.61 6.00
N PHE A 72 -21.99 5.86 5.31
CA PHE A 72 -22.41 5.09 4.13
C PHE A 72 -23.46 4.02 4.48
N LYS A 73 -23.32 3.33 5.63
CA LYS A 73 -24.36 2.40 6.11
C LYS A 73 -25.70 3.12 6.37
N CYS A 74 -25.69 4.35 6.89
CA CYS A 74 -26.91 5.15 7.08
C CYS A 74 -27.59 5.57 5.77
N ILE A 75 -26.82 5.72 4.68
CA ILE A 75 -27.33 6.03 3.34
C ILE A 75 -27.88 4.77 2.63
N GLY A 76 -27.76 3.59 3.26
CA GLY A 76 -28.26 2.32 2.74
C GLY A 76 -27.26 1.55 1.88
N TRP A 77 -25.95 1.86 1.98
CA TRP A 77 -24.93 1.00 1.35
C TRP A 77 -24.84 -0.36 2.03
N SER A 78 -24.64 -1.40 1.23
CA SER A 78 -24.41 -2.74 1.74
C SER A 78 -23.01 -2.87 2.35
N ASN A 79 -22.83 -3.85 3.24
CA ASN A 79 -21.51 -4.14 3.82
C ASN A 79 -20.46 -4.49 2.74
N ASN A 80 -20.87 -5.11 1.63
CA ASN A 80 -19.98 -5.44 0.52
C ASN A 80 -19.53 -4.21 -0.26
N ASP A 81 -20.39 -3.20 -0.44
CA ASP A 81 -20.03 -1.95 -1.12
C ASP A 81 -18.98 -1.17 -0.33
N VAL A 82 -19.16 -1.12 1.01
CA VAL A 82 -18.18 -0.47 1.88
C VAL A 82 -16.87 -1.25 1.92
N MET A 83 -16.93 -2.58 1.91
CA MET A 83 -15.74 -3.43 1.84
C MET A 83 -14.95 -3.19 0.55
N LEU A 84 -15.62 -3.16 -0.60
CA LEU A 84 -14.99 -2.91 -1.89
C LEU A 84 -14.33 -1.53 -1.93
N LEU A 85 -14.92 -0.54 -1.24
CA LEU A 85 -14.33 0.79 -1.12
C LEU A 85 -13.01 0.76 -0.35
N VAL A 86 -12.94 0.07 0.80
CA VAL A 86 -11.70 -0.03 1.60
C VAL A 86 -10.63 -0.84 0.87
N ILE A 87 -11.00 -1.97 0.27
CA ILE A 87 -10.08 -2.78 -0.54
C ILE A 87 -9.52 -1.96 -1.70
N GLY A 88 -10.37 -1.21 -2.39
CA GLY A 88 -9.95 -0.36 -3.52
C GLY A 88 -8.94 0.72 -3.12
N GLU A 89 -9.06 1.28 -1.91
CA GLU A 89 -8.12 2.28 -1.42
C GLU A 89 -6.75 1.67 -1.09
N VAL A 90 -6.72 0.56 -0.34
CA VAL A 90 -5.46 -0.13 -0.01
C VAL A 90 -4.76 -0.63 -1.27
N PHE A 91 -5.53 -1.21 -2.20
CA PHE A 91 -5.02 -1.62 -3.51
C PHE A 91 -4.47 -0.45 -4.32
N LEU A 92 -5.15 0.71 -4.32
CA LEU A 92 -4.65 1.88 -5.02
C LEU A 92 -3.34 2.37 -4.41
N VAL A 93 -3.24 2.45 -3.08
CA VAL A 93 -2.00 2.92 -2.42
C VAL A 93 -0.83 2.00 -2.74
N THR A 94 -1.04 0.68 -2.72
CA THR A 94 0.02 -0.28 -3.10
C THR A 94 0.44 -0.14 -4.56
N VAL A 95 -0.51 -0.04 -5.48
CA VAL A 95 -0.22 0.17 -6.91
C VAL A 95 0.49 1.51 -7.14
N ALA A 96 0.05 2.59 -6.49
CA ALA A 96 0.67 3.90 -6.60
C ALA A 96 2.11 3.89 -6.07
N SER A 97 2.35 3.29 -4.91
CA SER A 97 3.69 3.12 -4.36
C SER A 97 4.59 2.28 -5.26
N PHE A 98 4.06 1.20 -5.83
CA PHE A 98 4.78 0.37 -6.80
C PHE A 98 5.19 1.17 -8.03
N LEU A 99 4.26 1.94 -8.62
CA LEU A 99 4.55 2.79 -9.79
C LEU A 99 5.57 3.89 -9.47
N ILE A 100 5.49 4.49 -8.29
CA ILE A 100 6.47 5.48 -7.83
C ILE A 100 7.86 4.85 -7.73
N MET A 101 7.95 3.66 -7.11
CA MET A 101 9.22 2.93 -7.01
C MET A 101 9.79 2.57 -8.37
N LEU A 102 8.95 2.03 -9.26
CA LEU A 102 9.35 1.69 -10.62
C LEU A 102 9.87 2.92 -11.39
N GLN A 103 9.19 4.07 -11.26
CA GLN A 103 9.61 5.32 -11.87
C GLN A 103 10.98 5.78 -11.33
N ILE A 104 11.15 5.77 -10.00
CA ILE A 104 12.41 6.16 -9.35
C ILE A 104 13.56 5.25 -9.80
N SER A 105 13.33 3.93 -9.84
CA SER A 105 14.35 2.98 -10.28
C SER A 105 14.77 3.21 -11.74
N PHE A 106 13.82 3.46 -12.64
CA PHE A 106 14.14 3.78 -14.05
C PHE A 106 14.86 5.11 -14.21
N GLU A 107 14.49 6.14 -13.45
CA GLU A 107 15.13 7.45 -13.52
C GLU A 107 16.58 7.40 -13.04
N ILE A 108 16.86 6.69 -11.95
CA ILE A 108 18.24 6.51 -11.45
C ILE A 108 19.08 5.75 -12.48
N VAL A 109 18.56 4.67 -13.06
CA VAL A 109 19.27 3.91 -14.12
C VAL A 109 19.52 4.80 -15.34
N GLY A 110 18.54 5.60 -15.75
CA GLY A 110 18.66 6.52 -16.88
C GLY A 110 19.73 7.60 -16.65
N ILE A 111 19.78 8.18 -15.45
CA ILE A 111 20.81 9.17 -15.07
C ILE A 111 22.20 8.52 -15.09
N LEU A 112 22.35 7.31 -14.55
CA LEU A 112 23.64 6.61 -14.53
C LEU A 112 24.12 6.23 -15.93
N ALA A 113 23.22 5.83 -16.82
CA ALA A 113 23.55 5.56 -18.22
C ALA A 113 24.04 6.82 -18.96
N TYR A 114 23.58 8.00 -18.54
CA TYR A 114 23.98 9.28 -19.14
C TYR A 114 25.36 9.77 -18.67
N PHE A 115 25.72 9.57 -17.40
CA PHE A 115 26.97 10.07 -16.79
C PHE A 115 28.17 9.10 -16.90
N ASP A 116 28.10 8.12 -17.79
CA ASP A 116 29.06 7.03 -17.99
C ASP A 116 29.03 5.96 -16.88
N TRP A 117 28.94 4.69 -17.29
CA TRP A 117 28.64 3.53 -16.42
C TRP A 117 29.76 3.25 -15.38
N THR A 118 30.92 3.86 -15.58
CA THR A 118 32.15 3.74 -14.81
C THR A 118 32.31 4.74 -13.68
N ALA A 119 31.26 5.49 -13.30
CA ALA A 119 31.27 6.38 -12.14
C ALA A 119 31.49 5.59 -10.82
N THR A 120 32.75 5.25 -10.54
CA THR A 120 33.22 4.67 -9.29
C THR A 120 33.08 5.72 -8.19
N GLY A 121 32.16 5.50 -7.25
CA GLY A 121 31.91 6.43 -6.14
C GLY A 121 30.50 6.32 -5.55
N ILE A 122 30.04 7.41 -4.93
CA ILE A 122 28.75 7.53 -4.21
C ILE A 122 27.56 7.08 -5.08
N PHE A 123 27.61 7.32 -6.38
CA PHE A 123 26.55 6.95 -7.33
C PHE A 123 26.39 5.43 -7.52
N ALA A 124 27.47 4.66 -7.44
CA ALA A 124 27.39 3.20 -7.50
C ALA A 124 26.75 2.61 -6.24
N THR A 125 27.09 3.14 -5.06
CA THR A 125 26.47 2.72 -3.79
C THR A 125 24.98 3.06 -3.74
N VAL A 126 24.58 4.23 -4.25
CA VAL A 126 23.16 4.63 -4.33
C VAL A 126 22.40 3.74 -5.32
N ARG A 127 23.03 3.34 -6.44
CA ARG A 127 22.45 2.39 -7.39
C ARG A 127 22.16 1.06 -6.73
N ASP A 128 23.15 0.45 -6.08
CA ASP A 128 23.00 -0.88 -5.50
C ASP A 128 21.96 -0.91 -4.36
N PHE A 129 21.75 0.21 -3.67
CA PHE A 129 20.77 0.30 -2.60
C PHE A 129 19.34 0.60 -3.07
N ILE A 130 19.16 1.39 -4.13
CA ILE A 130 17.83 1.90 -4.54
C ILE A 130 17.30 1.23 -5.82
N VAL A 131 18.20 0.84 -6.73
CA VAL A 131 17.79 0.25 -8.02
C VAL A 131 17.50 -1.23 -7.81
N ILE A 132 16.23 -1.56 -7.86
CA ILE A 132 15.74 -2.92 -7.80
C ILE A 132 15.47 -3.40 -9.23
N GLU A 133 15.94 -4.60 -9.57
CA GLU A 133 15.62 -5.21 -10.84
C GLU A 133 14.10 -5.43 -10.98
N ALA A 134 13.59 -5.34 -12.20
CA ALA A 134 12.15 -5.44 -12.45
C ALA A 134 11.56 -6.77 -11.94
N GLY A 135 12.28 -7.89 -12.09
CA GLY A 135 11.84 -9.21 -11.64
C GLY A 135 11.49 -9.24 -10.13
N PRO A 136 12.48 -9.00 -9.24
CA PRO A 136 12.26 -8.88 -7.80
C PRO A 136 11.21 -7.84 -7.39
N LEU A 137 11.12 -6.72 -8.11
CA LEU A 137 10.11 -5.69 -7.84
C LEU A 137 8.68 -6.23 -8.07
N PHE A 138 8.46 -6.99 -9.15
CA PHE A 138 7.15 -7.60 -9.42
C PHE A 138 6.82 -8.71 -8.43
N THR A 139 7.78 -9.57 -8.06
CA THR A 139 7.53 -10.63 -7.07
C THR A 139 7.18 -10.04 -5.70
N THR A 140 7.90 -9.01 -5.26
CA THR A 140 7.57 -8.29 -4.02
C THR A 140 6.23 -7.59 -4.07
N PHE A 141 5.82 -7.02 -5.21
CA PHE A 141 4.46 -6.48 -5.38
C PHE A 141 3.38 -7.52 -5.08
N PHE A 142 3.46 -8.70 -5.70
CA PHE A 142 2.46 -9.75 -5.47
C PHE A 142 2.49 -10.30 -4.04
N ILE A 143 3.68 -10.43 -3.46
CA ILE A 143 3.85 -10.87 -2.06
C ILE A 143 3.21 -9.86 -1.12
N VAL A 144 3.55 -8.58 -1.24
CA VAL A 144 3.02 -7.51 -0.38
C VAL A 144 1.50 -7.39 -0.54
N LEU A 145 0.97 -7.56 -1.75
CA LEU A 145 -0.47 -7.59 -2.01
C LEU A 145 -1.14 -8.79 -1.33
N GLY A 146 -0.55 -9.99 -1.44
CA GLY A 146 -1.05 -11.19 -0.79
C GLY A 146 -1.03 -11.08 0.74
N MET A 147 0.05 -10.53 1.30
CA MET A 147 0.25 -10.35 2.73
C MET A 147 -0.69 -9.31 3.36
N GLN A 148 -1.38 -8.51 2.55
CA GLN A 148 -2.39 -7.56 3.03
C GLN A 148 -3.77 -8.18 3.23
N ILE A 149 -4.05 -9.30 2.58
CA ILE A 149 -5.35 -9.97 2.67
C ILE A 149 -5.73 -10.27 4.13
N PRO A 150 -4.84 -10.83 4.98
CA PRO A 150 -5.13 -11.03 6.39
C PRO A 150 -5.49 -9.74 7.13
N GLY A 151 -4.73 -8.66 6.91
CA GLY A 151 -4.98 -7.35 7.51
C GLY A 151 -6.33 -6.76 7.09
N LEU A 152 -6.67 -6.88 5.80
CA LEU A 152 -7.95 -6.45 5.24
C LEU A 152 -9.12 -7.24 5.83
N LEU A 153 -8.99 -8.57 5.98
CA LEU A 153 -10.03 -9.42 6.57
C LEU A 153 -10.28 -9.08 8.06
N ILE A 154 -9.22 -8.81 8.82
CA ILE A 154 -9.34 -8.40 10.23
C ILE A 154 -10.01 -7.03 10.33
N ALA A 155 -9.60 -6.08 9.48
CA ALA A 155 -10.22 -4.76 9.38
C ALA A 155 -11.71 -4.85 9.02
N GLN A 156 -12.05 -5.71 8.04
CA GLN A 156 -13.43 -5.97 7.63
C GLN A 156 -14.29 -6.44 8.81
N ARG A 157 -13.84 -7.47 9.54
CA ARG A 157 -14.59 -8.01 10.68
C ARG A 157 -14.88 -6.95 11.73
N ARG A 158 -13.90 -6.10 12.04
CA ARG A 158 -14.06 -4.99 13.00
C ARG A 158 -14.97 -3.89 12.50
N ALA A 159 -14.96 -3.58 11.20
CA ALA A 159 -15.74 -2.48 10.65
C ALA A 159 -17.22 -2.86 10.40
N VAL A 160 -17.49 -4.13 10.14
CA VAL A 160 -18.86 -4.66 10.02
C VAL A 160 -19.55 -4.75 11.39
N SER A 161 -18.81 -5.08 12.46
CA SER A 161 -19.37 -5.31 13.79
C SER A 161 -19.75 -4.06 14.58
N VAL A 162 -19.26 -2.87 14.19
CA VAL A 162 -19.63 -1.61 14.88
C VAL A 162 -20.98 -1.10 14.37
N PRO A 163 -22.00 -0.95 15.25
CA PRO A 163 -23.29 -0.39 14.86
C PRO A 163 -23.16 1.09 14.50
N PRO A 164 -23.87 1.57 13.46
CA PRO A 164 -23.73 2.93 12.97
C PRO A 164 -24.09 4.01 14.01
N MET A 165 -25.02 3.71 14.93
CA MET A 165 -25.45 4.64 15.97
C MET A 165 -24.40 4.86 17.08
N LYS A 166 -23.48 3.90 17.32
CA LYS A 166 -22.39 4.10 18.29
C LYS A 166 -21.28 4.97 17.70
N ALA A 167 -20.94 4.74 16.44
CA ALA A 167 -19.90 5.49 15.74
C ALA A 167 -20.20 6.99 15.54
N LEU A 168 -21.47 7.40 15.61
CA LEU A 168 -21.89 8.81 15.51
C LEU A 168 -22.02 9.51 16.87
N ARG A 169 -22.03 8.75 17.98
CA ARG A 169 -22.22 9.26 19.35
C ARG A 169 -20.91 9.44 20.12
N GLU A 170 -19.81 8.82 19.69
CA GLU A 170 -18.50 8.89 20.36
C GLU A 170 -17.70 10.18 20.04
N GLU A 171 -18.38 11.26 19.63
CA GLU A 171 -17.85 12.64 19.61
C GLU A 171 -18.80 13.58 20.36
#